data_AF-A0A7X6AUS6-F1
#
_entry.id   AF-A0A7X6AUS6-F1
#
_cell.length_a   1.000
_cell.length_b   1.000
_cell.length_c   1.000
_cell.angle_alpha   90.00
_cell.angle_beta   90.00
_cell.angle_gamma   90.00
#
_symmetry.space_group_name_H-M   'P 1'
#
loop_
_entity.id
_entity.type
_entity.pdbx_description
1 polymer ?
#
loop_
_entity_poly.entity_id
_entity_poly.type
_entity_poly.pdbx_seq_one_letter_code
_entity_poly.pdbx_strand_id
1 'polypeptide(L)'
;MVFGTTRALDALDVQVAPGVTGLVGANGSGKTTFLSIVLGLRPPTAGDVEVLGLDPHHDGPELRSLVGYGPERHVLPEDMPASDFVKHLAEVRGMPRAEARGRASDALWLVGLGEERFRPLGT
;
A
#
# COMPACT_ATOMS: atom_id res chain seq x y z
N MET A 1 -20.56 3.05 1.13
CA MET A 1 -19.85 4.10 1.88
C MET A 1 -20.52 5.45 1.66
N VAL A 2 -20.95 6.12 2.74
CA VAL A 2 -21.65 7.40 2.67
C VAL A 2 -20.87 8.49 3.41
N PHE A 3 -20.78 9.68 2.82
CA PHE A 3 -20.17 10.89 3.37
C PHE A 3 -21.20 12.03 3.35
N GLY A 4 -21.85 12.28 4.48
CA GLY A 4 -22.99 13.20 4.52
C GLY A 4 -24.10 12.72 3.59
N THR A 5 -24.40 13.48 2.53
CA THR A 5 -25.38 13.11 1.50
C THR A 5 -24.77 12.38 0.30
N THR A 6 -23.44 12.33 0.19
CA THR A 6 -22.74 11.76 -0.96
C THR A 6 -22.48 10.27 -0.75
N ARG A 7 -22.95 9.43 -1.66
CA ARG A 7 -22.66 8.00 -1.67
C ARG A 7 -21.42 7.74 -2.52
N ALA A 8 -20.28 7.50 -1.86
CA ALA A 8 -18.99 7.27 -2.53
C ALA A 8 -18.82 5.83 -3.03
N LEU A 9 -19.46 4.87 -2.36
CA LEU A 9 -19.59 3.50 -2.83
C LEU A 9 -21.03 3.04 -2.57
N ASP A 10 -21.67 2.47 -3.59
CA ASP A 10 -23.06 2.03 -3.53
C ASP A 10 -23.17 0.56 -3.87
N ALA A 11 -23.59 -0.25 -2.90
CA ALA A 11 -23.84 -1.69 -3.04
C ALA A 11 -22.81 -2.45 -3.91
N LEU A 12 -21.52 -2.21 -3.68
CA LEU A 12 -20.44 -2.84 -4.41
C LEU A 12 -20.28 -4.29 -3.96
N ASP A 13 -20.48 -5.23 -4.87
CA ASP A 13 -20.15 -6.65 -4.71
C ASP A 13 -19.04 -7.01 -5.70
N VAL A 14 -17.91 -7.49 -5.19
CA VAL A 14 -16.75 -7.81 -6.00
C VAL A 14 -15.93 -8.92 -5.34
N GLN A 15 -15.50 -9.89 -6.15
CA GLN A 15 -14.53 -10.90 -5.76
C GLN A 15 -13.30 -10.78 -6.64
N VAL A 16 -12.12 -10.65 -6.01
CA VAL A 16 -10.84 -10.53 -6.71
C VAL A 16 -10.05 -11.81 -6.51
N ALA A 17 -9.82 -12.54 -7.60
CA ALA A 17 -9.02 -13.75 -7.60
C ALA A 17 -7.51 -13.43 -7.56
N PRO A 18 -6.64 -14.40 -7.19
CA PRO A 18 -5.20 -14.23 -7.29
C PRO A 18 -4.75 -13.83 -8.70
N GLY A 19 -3.84 -12.85 -8.79
CA GLY A 19 -3.34 -12.33 -10.05
C GLY A 19 -3.31 -10.80 -10.07
N VAL A 20 -3.36 -10.23 -11.28
CA VAL A 20 -3.34 -8.78 -11.49
C VAL A 20 -4.74 -8.30 -11.84
N THR A 21 -5.25 -7.32 -11.10
CA THR A 21 -6.56 -6.68 -11.35
C THR A 21 -6.39 -5.17 -11.42
N GLY A 22 -6.97 -4.54 -12.43
CA GLY A 22 -6.99 -3.08 -12.58
C GLY A 22 -8.33 -2.50 -12.11
N LEU A 23 -8.29 -1.54 -11.20
CA LEU A 23 -9.47 -0.77 -10.77
C LEU A 23 -9.53 0.57 -11.53
N VAL A 24 -10.43 0.67 -12.50
CA VAL A 24 -10.54 1.83 -13.41
C VAL A 24 -11.85 2.59 -13.18
N GLY A 25 -11.78 3.91 -13.22
CA GLY A 25 -12.94 4.79 -13.09
C GLY A 25 -12.55 6.26 -13.08
N ALA A 26 -13.50 7.17 -13.31
CA ALA A 26 -13.25 8.62 -13.29
C ALA A 26 -12.79 9.13 -11.91
N ASN A 27 -12.24 10.33 -11.84
CA ASN A 27 -11.93 10.98 -10.56
C ASN A 27 -13.22 11.15 -9.74
N GLY A 28 -13.16 10.80 -8.45
CA GLY A 28 -14.34 10.82 -7.58
C GLY A 28 -15.23 9.57 -7.65
N SER A 29 -14.91 8.56 -8.48
CA SER A 29 -15.72 7.34 -8.59
C SER A 29 -15.64 6.38 -7.38
N GLY A 30 -14.97 6.78 -6.29
CA GLY A 30 -14.86 5.94 -5.08
C GLY A 30 -13.66 4.99 -5.02
N LYS A 31 -12.74 4.99 -5.99
CA LYS A 31 -11.56 4.09 -6.00
C LYS A 31 -10.72 4.17 -4.72
N THR A 32 -10.32 5.38 -4.34
CA THR A 32 -9.53 5.62 -3.11
C THR A 32 -10.32 5.26 -1.87
N THR A 33 -11.64 5.47 -1.88
CA THR A 33 -12.54 5.04 -0.79
C THR A 33 -12.55 3.53 -0.65
N PHE A 34 -12.66 2.80 -1.77
CA PHE A 34 -12.62 1.34 -1.80
C PHE A 34 -11.28 0.80 -1.30
N LEU A 35 -10.16 1.30 -1.83
CA LEU A 35 -8.82 0.91 -1.37
C LEU A 35 -8.62 1.21 0.13
N SER A 36 -9.15 2.32 0.65
CA SER A 36 -9.07 2.64 2.07
C SER A 36 -9.83 1.64 2.95
N ILE A 37 -10.95 1.09 2.47
CA ILE A 37 -11.72 0.07 3.18
C ILE A 37 -10.96 -1.26 3.16
N VAL A 38 -10.46 -1.68 1.99
CA VAL A 38 -9.65 -2.90 1.81
C VAL A 38 -8.39 -2.88 2.68
N LEU A 39 -7.75 -1.72 2.85
CA LEU A 39 -6.56 -1.57 3.71
C LEU A 39 -6.88 -1.44 5.21
N GLY A 40 -8.16 -1.46 5.60
CA GLY A 40 -8.59 -1.27 7.00
C GLY A 40 -8.35 0.15 7.52
N LEU A 41 -8.17 1.14 6.64
CA LEU A 41 -8.00 2.55 7.02
C LEU A 41 -9.34 3.23 7.32
N ARG A 42 -10.45 2.66 6.84
CA ARG A 42 -11.80 3.17 7.05
C ARG A 42 -12.83 2.03 7.13
N PRO A 43 -13.71 2.00 8.14
CA PRO A 43 -14.81 1.05 8.19
C PRO A 43 -15.83 1.30 7.07
N PRO A 44 -16.39 0.23 6.45
CA PRO A 44 -17.55 0.39 5.60
C PRO A 44 -18.73 0.90 6.44
N THR A 45 -19.60 1.71 5.83
CA THR A 45 -20.84 2.12 6.50
C THR A 45 -21.82 0.95 6.70
N ALA A 46 -21.75 -0.04 5.80
CA ALA A 46 -22.56 -1.26 5.80
C ALA A 46 -21.90 -2.30 4.89
N GLY A 47 -22.21 -3.58 5.12
CA GLY A 47 -21.62 -4.71 4.42
C GLY A 47 -20.25 -5.10 5.00
N ASP A 48 -19.69 -6.16 4.44
CA ASP A 48 -18.48 -6.81 4.95
C ASP A 48 -17.35 -6.75 3.92
N VAL A 49 -16.12 -6.90 4.40
CA VAL A 49 -14.92 -6.96 3.56
C VAL A 49 -13.96 -7.99 4.14
N GLU A 50 -13.46 -8.87 3.28
CA GLU A 50 -12.42 -9.85 3.62
C GLU A 50 -11.26 -9.68 2.65
N VAL A 51 -10.03 -9.68 3.18
CA VAL A 51 -8.81 -9.52 2.41
C VAL A 51 -7.81 -10.55 2.88
N LEU A 52 -7.38 -11.46 1.99
CA LEU A 52 -6.48 -12.56 2.33
C LEU A 52 -6.99 -13.44 3.51
N GLY A 53 -8.31 -13.60 3.62
CA GLY A 53 -8.95 -14.36 4.71
C GLY A 53 -9.05 -13.61 6.05
N LEU A 54 -8.76 -12.30 6.06
CA LEU A 54 -8.75 -11.46 7.25
C LEU A 54 -9.77 -10.32 7.12
N ASP A 55 -10.38 -9.92 8.23
CA ASP A 55 -11.21 -8.72 8.29
C ASP A 55 -10.30 -7.49 8.51
N PRO A 56 -10.25 -6.52 7.58
CA PRO A 56 -9.41 -5.33 7.73
C PRO A 56 -9.67 -4.47 8.98
N HIS A 57 -10.86 -4.51 9.57
CA HIS A 57 -11.22 -3.73 10.77
C HIS A 57 -10.80 -4.42 12.05
N HIS A 58 -10.90 -5.75 12.09
CA HIS A 58 -10.56 -6.54 13.27
C HIS A 58 -9.09 -7.01 13.26
N ASP A 59 -8.60 -7.42 12.10
CA ASP A 59 -7.29 -8.05 11.89
C ASP A 59 -6.28 -7.08 11.24
N GLY A 60 -6.56 -5.78 11.27
CA GLY A 60 -5.82 -4.75 10.54
C GLY A 60 -4.28 -4.82 10.66
N PRO A 61 -3.68 -4.99 11.85
CA PRO A 61 -2.22 -5.13 11.98
C PRO A 61 -1.65 -6.35 11.23
N GLU A 62 -2.31 -7.50 11.32
CA GLU A 62 -1.91 -8.73 10.64
C GLU A 62 -2.07 -8.58 9.13
N LEU A 63 -3.23 -8.10 8.67
CA LEU A 63 -3.48 -7.82 7.26
C LEU A 63 -2.43 -6.88 6.66
N ARG A 64 -2.15 -5.75 7.35
CA ARG A 64 -1.17 -4.78 6.86
C ARG A 64 0.22 -5.39 6.78
N SER A 65 0.58 -6.38 7.60
CA SER A 65 1.87 -7.10 7.49
C SER A 65 2.03 -7.85 6.17
N LEU A 66 0.92 -8.30 5.58
CA LEU A 66 0.85 -9.05 4.31
C LEU A 66 0.71 -8.14 3.09
N VAL A 67 0.29 -6.88 3.27
CA VAL A 67 -0.04 -5.96 2.18
C VAL A 67 1.01 -4.86 2.01
N GLY A 68 1.47 -4.70 0.77
CA GLY A 68 2.20 -3.51 0.30
C GLY A 68 1.23 -2.48 -0.29
N TYR A 69 1.39 -1.21 0.06
CA TYR A 69 0.56 -0.11 -0.45
C TYR A 69 1.44 1.04 -0.96
N GLY A 70 1.28 1.38 -2.24
CA GLY A 70 1.88 2.55 -2.87
C GLY A 70 0.81 3.65 -3.05
N PRO A 71 0.81 4.72 -2.23
CA PRO A 71 -0.15 5.81 -2.39
C PRO A 71 0.09 6.61 -3.67
N GLU A 72 -0.93 7.37 -4.11
CA GLU A 72 -0.80 8.29 -5.26
C GLU A 72 0.24 9.39 -5.02
N ARG A 73 0.30 9.91 -3.79
CA ARG A 73 1.29 10.90 -3.36
C ARG A 73 2.17 10.31 -2.28
N HIS A 74 3.49 10.48 -2.43
CA HIS A 74 4.48 10.08 -1.45
C HIS A 74 5.11 11.34 -0.86
N VAL A 75 5.28 11.36 0.46
CA VAL A 75 6.17 12.31 1.14
C VAL A 75 7.41 11.51 1.49
N LEU A 76 8.51 11.78 0.79
CA LEU A 76 9.77 11.06 0.93
C LEU A 76 10.77 11.93 1.71
N PRO A 77 11.66 11.31 2.51
CA PRO A 77 12.76 12.04 3.14
C PRO A 77 13.79 12.44 2.07
N GLU A 78 13.74 13.71 1.64
CA GLU A 78 14.50 14.22 0.48
C GLU A 78 16.02 14.02 0.61
N ASP A 79 16.56 14.18 1.81
CA ASP A 79 18.00 14.07 2.09
C ASP A 79 18.48 12.61 2.30
N MET A 80 17.58 11.63 2.26
CA MET A 80 17.92 10.24 2.52
C MET A 80 18.28 9.51 1.22
N PRO A 81 19.38 8.73 1.20
CA PRO A 81 19.68 7.85 0.09
C PRO A 81 18.55 6.86 -0.18
N ALA A 82 18.22 6.59 -1.45
CA ALA A 82 17.17 5.64 -1.81
C ALA A 82 17.36 4.25 -1.17
N SER A 83 18.60 3.76 -1.14
CA SER A 83 18.96 2.49 -0.49
C SER A 83 18.70 2.49 1.01
N ASP A 84 18.93 3.61 1.70
CA ASP A 84 18.68 3.71 3.13
C ASP A 84 17.18 3.74 3.43
N PHE A 85 16.39 4.45 2.60
CA PHE A 85 14.94 4.48 2.74
C PHE A 85 14.32 3.10 2.55
N VAL A 86 14.65 2.40 1.46
CA VAL A 86 14.10 1.06 1.18
C VAL A 86 14.54 0.04 2.22
N LYS A 87 15.81 0.09 2.66
CA LYS A 87 16.31 -0.72 3.78
C LYS A 87 15.51 -0.45 5.06
N HIS A 88 15.27 0.82 5.38
CA HIS A 88 14.52 1.20 6.57
C HIS A 88 13.08 0.67 6.52
N LEU A 89 12.42 0.72 5.36
CA LEU A 89 11.10 0.11 5.18
C LEU A 89 11.13 -1.40 5.46
N ALA A 90 12.16 -2.11 4.99
CA ALA A 90 12.31 -3.55 5.27
C ALA A 90 12.56 -3.82 6.77
N GLU A 91 13.39 -3.01 7.44
CA GLU A 91 13.62 -3.11 8.89
C GLU A 91 12.34 -2.87 9.70
N VAL A 92 11.52 -1.87 9.33
CA VAL A 92 10.20 -1.60 9.95
C VAL A 92 9.24 -2.78 9.78
N ARG A 93 9.40 -3.55 8.70
CA ARG A 93 8.66 -4.81 8.45
C ARG A 93 9.23 -6.03 9.19
N GLY A 94 10.24 -5.85 10.03
CA GLY A 94 10.83 -6.90 10.86
C GLY A 94 12.00 -7.64 10.22
N MET A 95 12.48 -7.21 9.05
CA MET A 95 13.63 -7.86 8.41
C MET A 95 14.92 -7.56 9.17
N PRO A 96 15.77 -8.57 9.45
CA PRO A 96 17.08 -8.34 10.06
C PRO A 96 17.93 -7.38 9.23
N ARG A 97 18.65 -6.46 9.89
CA ARG A 97 19.43 -5.40 9.24
C ARG A 97 20.39 -5.89 8.14
N ALA A 98 21.04 -7.03 8.36
CA ALA A 98 21.95 -7.62 7.39
C ALA A 98 21.23 -8.04 6.10
N GLU A 99 20.05 -8.64 6.24
CA GLU A 99 19.20 -9.05 5.12
C GLU A 99 18.54 -7.85 4.43
N ALA A 100 18.04 -6.89 5.21
CA ALA A 100 17.41 -5.67 4.71
C ALA A 100 18.30 -4.89 3.75
N ARG A 101 19.61 -4.85 4.02
CA ARG A 101 20.59 -4.20 3.13
C ARG A 101 20.66 -4.88 1.76
N GLY A 102 20.75 -6.20 1.72
CA GLY A 102 20.77 -6.96 0.47
C GLY A 102 19.45 -6.79 -0.28
N ARG A 103 18.33 -6.96 0.42
CA ARG A 103 16.99 -6.86 -0.16
C ARG A 103 16.70 -5.47 -0.74
N ALA A 104 17.13 -4.41 -0.07
CA ALA A 104 16.98 -3.05 -0.57
C ALA A 104 17.78 -2.81 -1.86
N SER A 105 19.00 -3.34 -1.93
CA SER A 105 19.81 -3.30 -3.15
C SER A 105 19.10 -4.02 -4.29
N ASP A 106 18.66 -5.26 -4.07
CA ASP A 106 17.98 -6.08 -5.09
C ASP A 106 16.69 -5.41 -5.60
N ALA A 107 15.90 -4.83 -4.68
CA ALA A 107 14.66 -4.13 -5.04
C ALA A 107 14.94 -2.91 -5.92
N LEU A 108 15.97 -2.12 -5.62
CA LEU A 108 16.36 -0.96 -6.43
C LEU A 108 16.91 -1.36 -7.80
N TRP A 109 17.66 -2.46 -7.88
CA TRP A 109 18.08 -3.03 -9.17
C TRP A 109 16.88 -3.50 -10.02
N LEU A 110 15.91 -4.17 -9.40
CA LEU A 110 14.71 -4.67 -10.08
C LEU A 110 13.91 -3.56 -10.77
N VAL A 111 13.85 -2.37 -10.16
CA VAL A 111 13.10 -1.22 -10.71
C VAL A 111 13.97 -0.26 -11.52
N GLY A 112 15.23 -0.63 -11.82
CA GLY A 112 16.14 0.18 -12.64
C GLY A 112 16.78 1.38 -11.92
N LEU A 113 16.71 1.44 -10.58
CA LEU A 113 17.31 2.48 -9.74
C LEU A 113 18.62 2.04 -9.07
N GLY A 114 19.20 0.93 -9.52
CA GLY A 114 20.38 0.31 -8.93
C GLY A 114 21.58 1.26 -8.85
N GLU A 115 21.97 1.88 -9.96
CA GLU A 115 23.14 2.79 -10.02
C GLU A 115 22.95 4.03 -9.15
N GLU A 116 21.73 4.57 -9.10
CA GLU A 116 21.41 5.81 -8.38
C GLU A 116 21.08 5.56 -6.89
N ARG A 117 21.20 4.33 -6.38
CA ARG A 117 20.74 3.92 -5.04
C ARG A 117 21.35 4.69 -3.86
N PHE A 118 22.47 5.37 -4.08
CA PHE A 118 23.14 6.20 -3.07
C PHE A 118 22.79 7.68 -3.15
N ARG A 119 22.00 8.10 -4.15
CA ARG A 119 21.54 9.48 -4.26
C ARG A 119 20.39 9.78 -3.31
N PRO A 120 20.30 11.02 -2.79
CA PRO A 120 19.15 11.47 -2.04
C PRO A 120 17.87 11.41 -2.88
N LEU A 121 16.76 11.05 -2.25
CA LEU A 121 15.44 10.92 -2.90
C LEU A 121 14.92 12.24 -3.50
N GLY A 122 15.41 13.39 -3.05
CA GLY A 122 15.04 14.71 -3.56
C GLY A 122 15.81 15.17 -4.81
N THR A 123 16.65 14.32 -5.43
CA THR A 123 17.57 14.69 -6.53
C THR A 123 17.27 14.06 -7.87
#